data_AF-A0A349SMD4-F1
#
_entry.id   AF-A0A349SMD4-F1
#
_cell.length_a   1.000
_cell.length_b   1.000
_cell.length_c   1.000
_cell.angle_alpha   90.00
_cell.angle_beta   90.00
_cell.angle_gamma   90.00
#
_symmetry.space_group_name_H-M   'P 1'
#
loop_
_entity.id
_entity.type
_entity.pdbx_description
1 polymer ?
#
loop_
_entity_poly.entity_id
_entity_poly.type
_entity_poly.pdbx_seq_one_letter_code
_entity_poly.pdbx_strand_id
1 'polypeptide(L)'
;MNSIPLALYIHIPWCVRKCPYCDFNSHESRHIPESDYISALLADLEHDQALAQGRAIQTVFIGGGTPSLFSADSYRHLLQAIHRIVPISGQAEITLEANPGTFEYRKFKGFQDAGINRLSVGVQSFSEHQLQALGRIHNRHEAIQAIATARELGFERLNIDLMHGLPGQTVEAALADLQQAMDLQPSHLSWYQLTIEPNTLFYSKPPTLPDEDDLGDIEDAGKSLLQEAGLQQYETSAYARPGFQCQHNLNYWRFGDYLGIGAGAHGKITDPETGTVLRYQKTRLP
;
A
#
# COMPACT_ATOMS: atom_id res chain seq x y z
N MET A 1 -15.87 -16.39 22.51
CA MET A 1 -15.28 -15.05 22.35
C MET A 1 -14.64 -15.02 20.98
N ASN A 2 -14.91 -14.02 20.14
CA ASN A 2 -14.22 -13.92 18.86
C ASN A 2 -12.74 -13.61 19.14
N SER A 3 -11.84 -14.47 18.67
CA SER A 3 -10.40 -14.25 18.79
C SER A 3 -9.98 -12.96 18.10
N ILE A 4 -8.96 -12.26 18.62
CA ILE A 4 -8.37 -11.09 17.97
C ILE A 4 -7.93 -11.50 16.54
N PRO A 5 -8.37 -10.78 15.49
CA PRO A 5 -8.00 -11.09 14.12
C PRO A 5 -6.48 -11.05 13.92
N LEU A 6 -5.97 -11.96 13.09
CA LEU A 6 -4.56 -12.06 12.74
C LEU A 6 -4.37 -11.62 11.29
N ALA A 7 -3.50 -10.65 11.06
CA ALA A 7 -3.08 -10.20 9.74
C ALA A 7 -1.62 -10.61 9.45
N LEU A 8 -1.21 -10.52 8.19
CA LEU A 8 0.18 -10.68 7.76
C LEU A 8 0.60 -9.49 6.91
N TYR A 9 1.67 -8.83 7.31
CA TYR A 9 2.37 -7.84 6.48
C TYR A 9 3.62 -8.45 5.88
N ILE A 10 3.78 -8.26 4.57
CA ILE A 10 4.95 -8.72 3.80
C ILE A 10 5.63 -7.48 3.22
N HIS A 11 6.88 -7.24 3.61
CA HIS A 11 7.64 -6.12 3.10
C HIS A 11 8.50 -6.52 1.89
N ILE A 12 8.34 -5.84 0.77
CA ILE A 12 9.19 -5.99 -0.43
C ILE A 12 10.03 -4.73 -0.60
N PRO A 13 11.35 -4.75 -0.31
CA PRO A 13 12.14 -3.53 -0.11
C PRO A 13 12.81 -3.01 -1.38
N TRP A 14 12.33 -3.34 -2.60
CA TRP A 14 12.96 -2.88 -3.83
C TRP A 14 12.13 -1.87 -4.60
N CYS A 15 12.80 -0.87 -5.17
CA CYS A 15 12.24 0.06 -6.14
C CYS A 15 13.14 0.14 -7.38
N VAL A 16 12.57 0.48 -8.53
CA VAL A 16 13.36 0.85 -9.73
C VAL A 16 14.08 2.17 -9.53
N ARG A 17 13.44 3.09 -8.80
CA ARG A 17 13.98 4.39 -8.39
C ARG A 17 13.38 4.77 -7.05
N LYS A 18 14.20 5.25 -6.12
CA LYS A 18 13.69 5.79 -4.86
C LYS A 18 13.14 7.21 -5.07
N CYS A 19 11.88 7.42 -4.70
CA CYS A 19 11.26 8.75 -4.77
C CYS A 19 11.91 9.69 -3.73
N PRO A 20 12.07 10.99 -4.03
CA PRO A 20 12.82 11.92 -3.19
C PRO A 20 12.15 12.23 -1.84
N TYR A 21 10.86 11.92 -1.70
CA TYR A 21 10.05 12.06 -0.48
C TYR A 21 9.90 10.74 0.30
N CYS A 22 10.36 9.59 -0.23
CA CYS A 22 10.02 8.28 0.32
C CYS A 22 10.96 7.88 1.47
N ASP A 23 10.42 7.79 2.68
CA ASP A 23 11.13 7.32 3.89
C ASP A 23 11.04 5.79 4.10
N PHE A 24 10.29 5.08 3.25
CA PHE A 24 10.17 3.63 3.39
C PHE A 24 11.53 2.92 3.23
N ASN A 25 11.61 1.76 3.88
CA ASN A 25 12.75 0.85 3.81
C ASN A 25 12.86 0.23 2.40
N SER A 26 13.38 1.02 1.47
CA SER A 26 13.49 0.67 0.06
C SER A 26 14.89 0.90 -0.47
N HIS A 27 15.31 -0.01 -1.34
CA HIS A 27 16.59 -0.06 -2.02
C HIS A 27 16.38 0.02 -3.53
N GLU A 28 17.13 0.89 -4.20
CA GLU A 28 17.14 0.92 -5.64
C GLU A 28 17.92 -0.29 -6.17
N SER A 29 17.27 -1.15 -6.95
CA SER A 29 17.94 -2.27 -7.61
C SER A 29 17.27 -2.62 -8.93
N ARG A 30 18.09 -2.96 -9.93
CA ARG A 30 17.64 -3.55 -11.20
C ARG A 30 17.63 -5.07 -11.19
N HIS A 31 18.30 -5.69 -10.22
CA HIS A 31 18.36 -7.14 -10.07
C HIS A 31 17.75 -7.52 -8.71
N ILE A 32 16.60 -8.19 -8.78
CA ILE A 32 15.83 -8.58 -7.61
C ILE A 32 15.97 -10.09 -7.46
N PRO A 33 16.60 -10.58 -6.37
CA PRO A 33 16.74 -12.01 -6.13
C PRO A 33 15.43 -12.59 -5.56
N GLU A 34 14.38 -12.67 -6.40
CA GLU A 34 13.02 -13.04 -5.96
C GLU A 34 12.98 -14.37 -5.20
N SER A 35 13.68 -15.40 -5.69
CA SER A 35 13.67 -16.74 -5.09
C SER A 35 14.36 -16.77 -3.73
N ASP A 36 15.54 -16.16 -3.62
CA ASP A 36 16.30 -16.11 -2.36
C ASP A 36 15.52 -15.30 -1.32
N TYR A 37 14.90 -14.20 -1.75
CA TYR A 37 14.10 -13.39 -0.84
C TYR A 37 12.83 -14.09 -0.38
N ILE A 38 12.14 -14.81 -1.26
CA ILE A 38 10.99 -15.63 -0.84
C ILE A 38 11.42 -16.66 0.20
N SER A 39 12.59 -17.28 0.04
CA SER A 39 13.11 -18.22 1.03
C SER A 39 13.38 -17.54 2.38
N ALA A 40 13.91 -16.31 2.38
CA ALA A 40 14.07 -15.51 3.60
C ALA A 40 12.72 -15.14 4.25
N LEU A 41 11.74 -14.72 3.46
CA LEU A 41 10.37 -14.41 3.93
C LEU A 41 9.71 -15.63 4.59
N LEU A 42 9.88 -16.81 4.00
CA LEU A 42 9.32 -18.05 4.54
C LEU A 42 10.04 -18.48 5.81
N ALA A 43 11.37 -18.34 5.88
CA ALA A 43 12.13 -18.60 7.11
C ALA A 43 11.69 -17.68 8.26
N ASP A 44 11.41 -16.40 7.95
CA ASP A 44 10.83 -15.45 8.90
C ASP A 44 9.48 -15.94 9.47
N LEU A 45 8.60 -16.44 8.59
CA LEU A 45 7.28 -16.93 8.98
C LEU A 45 7.34 -18.25 9.74
N GLU A 46 8.24 -19.16 9.36
CA GLU A 46 8.49 -20.42 10.06
C GLU A 46 8.96 -20.16 11.50
N HIS A 47 9.86 -19.18 11.69
CA HIS A 47 10.29 -18.76 13.02
C HIS A 47 9.14 -18.21 13.86
N ASP A 48 8.27 -17.41 13.25
CA ASP A 48 7.16 -16.73 13.94
C ASP A 48 5.88 -17.57 13.99
N GLN A 49 5.85 -18.80 13.44
CA GLN A 49 4.64 -19.60 13.28
C GLN A 49 3.85 -19.78 14.58
N ALA A 50 4.55 -20.01 15.69
CA ALA A 50 3.93 -20.20 17.01
C ALA A 50 3.14 -18.95 17.48
N LEU A 51 3.54 -17.76 17.04
CA LEU A 51 2.87 -16.49 17.36
C LEU A 51 1.48 -16.38 16.70
N ALA A 52 1.20 -17.18 15.65
CA ALA A 52 -0.13 -17.28 15.08
C ALA A 52 -1.14 -17.89 16.08
N GLN A 53 -0.68 -18.64 17.09
CA GLN A 53 -1.51 -19.22 18.15
C GLN A 53 -2.70 -20.04 17.60
N GLY A 54 -2.46 -20.79 16.52
CA GLY A 54 -3.47 -21.61 15.84
C GLY A 54 -4.53 -20.82 15.05
N ARG A 55 -4.42 -19.49 14.95
CA ARG A 55 -5.34 -18.64 14.18
C ARG A 55 -5.00 -18.67 12.69
N ALA A 56 -6.02 -18.50 11.86
CA ALA A 56 -5.85 -18.27 10.43
C ALA A 56 -5.65 -16.78 10.13
N ILE A 57 -4.81 -16.47 9.14
CA ILE A 57 -4.60 -15.11 8.62
C ILE A 57 -5.87 -14.63 7.92
N GLN A 58 -6.38 -13.47 8.33
CA GLN A 58 -7.58 -12.83 7.79
C GLN A 58 -7.27 -11.80 6.71
N THR A 59 -6.10 -11.19 6.75
CA THR A 59 -5.64 -10.24 5.73
C THR A 59 -4.15 -10.41 5.47
N VAL A 60 -3.76 -10.26 4.21
CA VAL A 60 -2.36 -10.17 3.79
C VAL A 60 -2.17 -8.83 3.09
N PHE A 61 -1.15 -8.08 3.48
CA PHE A 61 -0.80 -6.82 2.82
C PHE A 61 0.66 -6.86 2.40
N ILE A 62 0.87 -6.76 1.09
CA ILE A 62 2.18 -6.82 0.46
C ILE A 62 2.53 -5.40 0.03
N GLY A 63 3.42 -4.77 0.80
CA GLY A 63 3.80 -3.36 0.65
C GLY A 63 5.32 -3.15 0.68
N GLY A 64 5.73 -1.88 0.69
CA GLY A 64 7.12 -1.49 0.96
C GLY A 64 7.70 -0.59 -0.11
N GLY A 65 8.68 -1.08 -0.85
CA GLY A 65 9.23 -0.40 -2.03
C GLY A 65 8.25 -0.45 -3.20
N THR A 66 8.37 -1.46 -4.04
CA THR A 66 7.46 -1.69 -5.17
C THR A 66 7.21 -3.19 -5.30
N PRO A 67 6.26 -3.73 -4.53
CA PRO A 67 5.92 -5.16 -4.55
C PRO A 67 5.62 -5.68 -5.95
N SER A 68 4.85 -4.91 -6.74
CA SER A 68 4.55 -5.22 -8.15
C SER A 68 5.77 -5.42 -9.07
N LEU A 69 7.02 -5.27 -8.62
CA LEU A 69 8.21 -5.70 -9.37
C LEU A 69 8.36 -7.23 -9.41
N PHE A 70 7.95 -7.94 -8.37
CA PHE A 70 7.98 -9.41 -8.34
C PHE A 70 7.07 -10.01 -9.43
N SER A 71 7.38 -11.24 -9.83
CA SER A 71 6.55 -11.98 -10.79
C SER A 71 5.25 -12.51 -10.15
N ALA A 72 4.24 -12.77 -10.98
CA ALA A 72 3.01 -13.41 -10.52
C ALA A 72 3.23 -14.83 -9.99
N ASP A 73 4.17 -15.58 -10.60
CA ASP A 73 4.52 -16.93 -10.15
C ASP A 73 5.20 -16.93 -8.79
N SER A 74 6.05 -15.92 -8.52
CA SER A 74 6.64 -15.68 -7.21
C SER A 74 5.57 -15.47 -6.14
N TYR A 75 4.55 -14.66 -6.40
CA TYR A 75 3.44 -14.48 -5.44
C TYR A 75 2.58 -15.73 -5.28
N ARG A 76 2.32 -16.47 -6.37
CA ARG A 76 1.61 -17.75 -6.29
C ARG A 76 2.36 -18.73 -5.39
N HIS A 77 3.67 -18.85 -5.58
CA HIS A 77 4.52 -19.72 -4.77
C HIS A 77 4.54 -19.27 -3.30
N LEU A 78 4.78 -17.98 -3.06
CA LEU A 78 4.84 -17.38 -1.72
C LEU A 78 3.53 -17.60 -0.95
N LEU A 79 2.37 -17.25 -1.53
CA LEU A 79 1.07 -17.39 -0.86
C LEU A 79 0.71 -18.86 -0.59
N GLN A 80 1.04 -19.77 -1.51
CA GLN A 80 0.85 -21.21 -1.29
C GLN A 80 1.76 -21.77 -0.19
N ALA A 81 2.97 -21.25 -0.04
CA ALA A 81 3.89 -21.66 1.01
C ALA A 81 3.45 -21.08 2.36
N ILE A 82 3.08 -19.78 2.41
CA ILE A 82 2.51 -19.13 3.60
C ILE A 82 1.31 -19.92 4.12
N HIS A 83 0.35 -20.26 3.25
CA HIS A 83 -0.85 -21.01 3.65
C HIS A 83 -0.54 -22.37 4.30
N ARG A 84 0.59 -23.00 3.96
CA ARG A 84 1.02 -24.26 4.59
C ARG A 84 1.64 -24.06 5.96
N ILE A 85 2.29 -22.93 6.21
CA ILE A 85 2.92 -22.60 7.49
C ILE A 85 1.86 -22.03 8.45
N VAL A 86 1.12 -21.02 8.01
CA VAL A 86 0.00 -20.42 8.74
C VAL A 86 -1.20 -20.34 7.79
N PRO A 87 -2.32 -21.06 8.06
CA PRO A 87 -3.47 -21.06 7.18
C PRO A 87 -3.99 -19.66 6.88
N ILE A 88 -4.13 -19.33 5.59
CA ILE A 88 -4.84 -18.13 5.13
C ILE A 88 -6.32 -18.46 5.00
N SER A 89 -7.19 -17.62 5.57
CA SER A 89 -8.64 -17.73 5.44
C SER A 89 -9.06 -17.72 3.96
N GLY A 90 -10.02 -18.57 3.59
CA GLY A 90 -10.59 -18.56 2.22
C GLY A 90 -11.33 -17.27 1.85
N GLN A 91 -11.61 -16.42 2.84
CA GLN A 91 -12.22 -15.10 2.68
C GLN A 91 -11.20 -13.96 2.89
N ALA A 92 -9.91 -14.25 2.95
CA ALA A 92 -8.90 -13.25 3.27
C ALA A 92 -8.84 -12.13 2.22
N GLU A 93 -8.67 -10.89 2.69
CA GLU A 93 -8.29 -9.77 1.82
C GLU A 93 -6.78 -9.83 1.59
N ILE A 94 -6.36 -9.93 0.32
CA ILE A 94 -4.95 -9.99 -0.08
C ILE A 94 -4.65 -8.79 -0.95
N THR A 95 -3.92 -7.83 -0.38
CA THR A 95 -3.57 -6.55 -1.00
C THR A 95 -2.16 -6.58 -1.56
N LEU A 96 -1.99 -6.06 -2.78
CA LEU A 96 -0.68 -5.77 -3.38
C LEU A 96 -0.58 -4.28 -3.71
N GLU A 97 0.49 -3.62 -3.25
CA GLU A 97 0.87 -2.30 -3.74
C GLU A 97 1.53 -2.37 -5.12
N ALA A 98 1.11 -1.48 -6.01
CA ALA A 98 1.61 -1.41 -7.37
C ALA A 98 1.91 0.03 -7.81
N ASN A 99 2.95 0.18 -8.64
CA ASN A 99 3.13 1.39 -9.43
C ASN A 99 2.34 1.27 -10.74
N PRO A 100 1.87 2.37 -11.33
CA PRO A 100 1.08 2.33 -12.56
C PRO A 100 1.91 2.13 -13.85
N GLY A 101 3.19 1.75 -13.74
CA GLY A 101 4.04 1.56 -14.91
C GLY A 101 3.56 0.42 -15.83
N THR A 102 3.90 0.52 -17.12
CA THR A 102 3.47 -0.45 -18.14
C THR A 102 3.90 -1.89 -17.88
N PHE A 103 5.05 -2.10 -17.24
CA PHE A 103 5.53 -3.45 -16.91
C PHE A 103 4.73 -4.07 -15.76
N GLU A 104 4.26 -3.25 -14.84
CA GLU A 104 3.55 -3.64 -13.64
C GLU A 104 2.08 -3.97 -13.94
N TYR A 105 1.33 -3.10 -14.63
CA TYR A 105 -0.10 -3.36 -14.84
C TYR A 105 -0.39 -4.54 -15.78
N ARG A 106 0.55 -4.88 -16.68
CA ARG A 106 0.47 -6.10 -17.50
C ARG A 106 0.48 -7.39 -16.67
N LYS A 107 0.94 -7.32 -15.41
CA LYS A 107 0.98 -8.47 -14.48
C LYS A 107 -0.28 -8.58 -13.62
N PHE A 108 -1.21 -7.62 -13.65
CA PHE A 108 -2.39 -7.61 -12.80
C PHE A 108 -3.25 -8.87 -12.93
N LYS A 109 -3.40 -9.42 -14.15
CA LYS A 109 -4.10 -10.69 -14.33
C LYS A 109 -3.38 -11.85 -13.61
N GLY A 110 -2.06 -11.92 -13.75
CA GLY A 110 -1.25 -12.91 -13.05
C GLY A 110 -1.33 -12.78 -11.53
N PHE A 111 -1.37 -11.55 -11.01
CA PHE A 111 -1.57 -11.30 -9.58
C PHE A 111 -2.95 -11.77 -9.11
N GLN A 112 -4.00 -11.48 -9.87
CA GLN A 112 -5.35 -12.00 -9.61
C GLN A 112 -5.36 -13.54 -9.56
N ASP A 113 -4.71 -14.18 -10.54
CA ASP A 113 -4.59 -15.64 -10.62
C ASP A 113 -3.73 -16.25 -9.50
N ALA A 114 -2.87 -15.45 -8.87
CA ALA A 114 -2.11 -15.83 -7.68
C ALA A 114 -2.93 -15.73 -6.38
N GLY A 115 -4.16 -15.18 -6.44
CA GLY A 115 -5.06 -15.01 -5.30
C GLY A 115 -5.11 -13.60 -4.72
N ILE A 116 -4.41 -12.63 -5.31
CA ILE A 116 -4.49 -11.22 -4.92
C ILE A 116 -5.85 -10.67 -5.35
N ASN A 117 -6.61 -10.11 -4.40
CA ASN A 117 -7.98 -9.65 -4.63
C ASN A 117 -8.19 -8.17 -4.31
N ARG A 118 -7.12 -7.45 -3.98
CA ARG A 118 -7.09 -6.00 -3.76
C ARG A 118 -5.80 -5.39 -4.31
N LEU A 119 -5.92 -4.24 -4.99
CA LEU A 119 -4.79 -3.47 -5.48
C LEU A 119 -4.75 -2.08 -4.84
N SER A 120 -3.55 -1.61 -4.51
CA SER A 120 -3.27 -0.23 -4.12
C SER A 120 -2.32 0.38 -5.12
N VAL A 121 -2.79 1.34 -5.93
CA VAL A 121 -1.98 1.89 -7.02
C VAL A 121 -1.46 3.27 -6.65
N GLY A 122 -0.13 3.36 -6.56
CA GLY A 122 0.61 4.57 -6.19
C GLY A 122 0.65 5.62 -7.30
N VAL A 123 -0.46 6.32 -7.56
CA VAL A 123 -0.55 7.33 -8.63
C VAL A 123 0.12 8.64 -8.23
N GLN A 124 -0.12 9.09 -7.00
CA GLN A 124 0.37 10.32 -6.39
C GLN A 124 -0.19 11.61 -7.01
N SER A 125 -0.18 11.74 -8.33
CA SER A 125 -0.77 12.86 -9.08
C SER A 125 -1.05 12.45 -10.54
N PHE A 126 -1.99 13.12 -11.19
CA PHE A 126 -2.26 13.04 -12.64
C PHE A 126 -1.67 14.24 -13.41
N SER A 127 -0.95 15.14 -12.72
CA SER A 127 -0.22 16.25 -13.33
C SER A 127 1.22 15.85 -13.64
N GLU A 128 1.63 15.99 -14.91
CA GLU A 128 3.01 15.71 -15.34
C GLU A 128 4.04 16.56 -14.57
N HIS A 129 3.71 17.83 -14.29
CA HIS A 129 4.56 18.72 -13.50
C HIS A 129 4.79 18.15 -12.08
N GLN A 130 3.72 17.70 -11.44
CA GLN A 130 3.80 17.17 -10.08
C GLN A 130 4.48 15.80 -10.04
N LEU A 131 4.22 14.94 -11.01
CA LEU A 131 4.92 13.65 -11.15
C LEU A 131 6.43 13.85 -11.31
N GLN A 132 6.85 14.83 -12.11
CA GLN A 132 8.25 15.18 -12.26
C GLN A 132 8.86 15.69 -10.96
N ALA A 133 8.17 16.59 -10.24
CA ALA A 133 8.62 17.09 -8.93
C ALA A 133 8.78 15.96 -7.90
N LEU A 134 7.86 14.98 -7.92
CA LEU A 134 7.89 13.79 -7.09
C LEU A 134 8.88 12.71 -7.56
N GLY A 135 9.63 12.94 -8.64
CA GLY A 135 10.58 11.97 -9.19
C GLY A 135 9.95 10.66 -9.66
N ARG A 136 8.63 10.68 -9.96
CA ARG A 136 7.90 9.52 -10.46
C ARG A 136 8.37 9.18 -11.87
N ILE A 137 8.41 7.88 -12.17
CA ILE A 137 8.88 7.36 -13.47
C ILE A 137 7.72 6.98 -14.41
N HIS A 138 6.49 7.08 -13.92
CA HIS A 138 5.26 6.90 -14.69
C HIS A 138 4.70 8.25 -15.12
N ASN A 139 3.83 8.25 -16.13
CA ASN A 139 3.08 9.44 -16.57
C ASN A 139 1.57 9.31 -16.33
N ARG A 140 0.81 10.39 -16.58
CA ARG A 140 -0.65 10.43 -16.41
C ARG A 140 -1.37 9.32 -17.19
N HIS A 141 -0.97 9.10 -18.43
CA HIS A 141 -1.61 8.10 -19.30
C HIS A 141 -1.43 6.69 -18.72
N GLU A 142 -0.23 6.35 -18.27
CA GLU A 142 0.04 5.07 -17.60
C GLU A 142 -0.78 4.91 -16.31
N ALA A 143 -0.90 5.95 -15.50
CA ALA A 143 -1.78 5.95 -14.32
C ALA A 143 -3.23 5.60 -14.69
N ILE A 144 -3.81 6.32 -15.65
CA ILE A 144 -5.20 6.08 -16.09
C ILE A 144 -5.35 4.66 -16.64
N GLN A 145 -4.42 4.20 -17.49
CA GLN A 145 -4.47 2.86 -18.09
C GLN A 145 -4.33 1.74 -17.06
N ALA A 146 -3.47 1.90 -16.05
CA ALA A 146 -3.31 0.91 -14.98
C ALA A 146 -4.62 0.73 -14.21
N ILE A 147 -5.28 1.83 -13.83
CA ILE A 147 -6.56 1.79 -13.12
C ILE A 147 -7.67 1.20 -14.00
N ALA A 148 -7.75 1.61 -15.26
CA ALA A 148 -8.70 1.05 -16.21
C ALA A 148 -8.51 -0.46 -16.39
N THR A 149 -7.27 -0.91 -16.56
CA THR A 149 -6.91 -2.33 -16.68
C THR A 149 -7.33 -3.12 -15.43
N ALA A 150 -7.06 -2.60 -14.24
CA ALA A 150 -7.49 -3.26 -13.00
C ALA A 150 -9.01 -3.44 -12.94
N ARG A 151 -9.78 -2.42 -13.37
CA ARG A 151 -11.24 -2.49 -13.44
C ARG A 151 -11.74 -3.48 -14.48
N GLU A 152 -11.16 -3.48 -15.68
CA GLU A 152 -11.50 -4.43 -16.75
C GLU A 152 -11.26 -5.88 -16.33
N LEU A 153 -10.23 -6.12 -15.52
CA LEU A 153 -9.94 -7.42 -14.90
C LEU A 153 -10.89 -7.79 -13.74
N GLY A 154 -11.76 -6.87 -13.32
CA GLY A 154 -12.75 -7.10 -12.26
C GLY A 154 -12.21 -6.94 -10.85
N PHE A 155 -11.14 -6.17 -10.62
CA PHE A 155 -10.75 -5.79 -9.26
C PHE A 155 -11.80 -4.86 -8.64
N GLU A 156 -12.66 -5.42 -7.79
CA GLU A 156 -13.65 -4.63 -7.05
C GLU A 156 -13.01 -3.80 -5.93
N ARG A 157 -11.93 -4.31 -5.31
CA ARG A 157 -11.16 -3.62 -4.25
C ARG A 157 -9.95 -2.92 -4.87
N LEU A 158 -10.21 -1.75 -5.44
CA LEU A 158 -9.18 -0.92 -6.08
C LEU A 158 -9.01 0.37 -5.29
N ASN A 159 -7.78 0.60 -4.83
CA ASN A 159 -7.34 1.84 -4.23
C ASN A 159 -6.44 2.65 -5.17
N ILE A 160 -6.61 3.97 -5.13
CA ILE A 160 -5.70 4.96 -5.73
C ILE A 160 -5.07 5.75 -4.58
N ASP A 161 -3.74 5.74 -4.50
CA ASP A 161 -3.01 6.62 -3.60
C ASP A 161 -2.72 7.95 -4.30
N LEU A 162 -3.17 9.06 -3.69
CA LEU A 162 -3.09 10.41 -4.22
C LEU A 162 -2.54 11.36 -3.16
N MET A 163 -1.61 12.22 -3.57
CA MET A 163 -0.98 13.21 -2.70
C MET A 163 -1.47 14.62 -3.00
N HIS A 164 -1.63 15.43 -1.97
CA HIS A 164 -1.85 16.87 -2.08
C HIS A 164 -0.80 17.66 -1.29
N GLY A 165 -0.80 18.99 -1.42
CA GLY A 165 0.26 19.83 -0.86
C GLY A 165 1.61 19.63 -1.55
N LEU A 166 1.59 19.31 -2.85
CA LEU A 166 2.80 19.04 -3.63
C LEU A 166 3.54 20.35 -4.00
N PRO A 167 4.84 20.30 -4.37
CA PRO A 167 5.61 21.49 -4.71
C PRO A 167 4.94 22.35 -5.79
N GLY A 168 4.61 23.61 -5.44
CA GLY A 168 3.91 24.55 -6.32
C GLY A 168 2.50 24.12 -6.75
N GLN A 169 1.85 23.22 -6.02
CA GLN A 169 0.48 22.79 -6.30
C GLN A 169 -0.52 23.84 -5.83
N THR A 170 -1.38 24.32 -6.72
CA THR A 170 -2.51 25.19 -6.37
C THR A 170 -3.71 24.37 -5.90
N VAL A 171 -4.69 25.05 -5.27
CA VAL A 171 -5.97 24.44 -4.89
C VAL A 171 -6.65 23.77 -6.09
N GLU A 172 -6.72 24.46 -7.23
CA GLU A 172 -7.35 23.93 -8.45
C GLU A 172 -6.63 22.70 -8.98
N ALA A 173 -5.30 22.67 -8.90
CA ALA A 173 -4.50 21.54 -9.36
C ALA A 173 -4.71 20.30 -8.45
N ALA A 174 -4.78 20.49 -7.14
CA ALA A 174 -5.05 19.42 -6.19
C ALA A 174 -6.46 18.84 -6.38
N LEU A 175 -7.47 19.70 -6.58
CA LEU A 175 -8.84 19.27 -6.83
C LEU A 175 -8.99 18.61 -8.21
N ALA A 176 -8.24 19.03 -9.22
CA ALA A 176 -8.22 18.38 -10.52
C ALA A 176 -7.65 16.95 -10.45
N ASP A 177 -6.59 16.73 -9.67
CA ASP A 177 -6.05 15.40 -9.40
C ASP A 177 -7.08 14.50 -8.70
N LEU A 178 -7.78 15.05 -7.69
CA LEU A 178 -8.81 14.33 -6.94
C LEU A 178 -10.02 13.98 -7.81
N GLN A 179 -10.49 14.94 -8.63
CA GLN A 179 -11.57 14.72 -9.59
C GLN A 179 -11.21 13.63 -10.60
N GLN A 180 -10.00 13.69 -11.16
CA GLN A 180 -9.52 12.67 -12.09
C GLN A 180 -9.49 11.28 -11.44
N ALA A 181 -9.07 11.17 -10.17
CA ALA A 181 -9.12 9.90 -9.45
C ALA A 181 -10.56 9.37 -9.34
N MET A 182 -11.52 10.22 -8.98
CA MET A 182 -12.93 9.82 -8.84
C MET A 182 -13.60 9.47 -10.16
N ASP A 183 -13.22 10.12 -11.26
CA ASP A 183 -13.70 9.78 -12.61
C ASP A 183 -13.31 8.35 -13.02
N LEU A 184 -12.21 7.83 -12.46
CA LEU A 184 -11.81 6.43 -12.62
C LEU A 184 -12.62 5.46 -11.74
N GLN A 185 -13.48 5.99 -10.88
CA GLN A 185 -14.42 5.27 -10.01
C GLN A 185 -13.79 4.18 -9.13
N PRO A 186 -12.73 4.49 -8.35
CA PRO A 186 -12.19 3.52 -7.43
C PRO A 186 -13.19 3.19 -6.31
N SER A 187 -13.03 2.01 -5.72
CA SER A 187 -13.77 1.65 -4.50
C SER A 187 -13.21 2.32 -3.24
N HIS A 188 -11.96 2.75 -3.32
CA HIS A 188 -11.15 3.24 -2.21
C HIS A 188 -10.14 4.27 -2.71
N LEU A 189 -9.82 5.25 -1.89
CA LEU A 189 -8.87 6.31 -2.22
C LEU A 189 -8.08 6.67 -0.96
N SER A 190 -6.76 6.57 -1.02
CA SER A 190 -5.88 7.15 -0.01
C SER A 190 -5.52 8.57 -0.47
N TRP A 191 -5.96 9.58 0.27
CA TRP A 191 -5.69 10.98 -0.01
C TRP A 191 -4.96 11.59 1.16
N TYR A 192 -3.72 12.03 0.95
CA TYR A 192 -2.87 12.51 2.03
C TYR A 192 -1.95 13.63 1.59
N GLN A 193 -1.60 14.48 2.55
CA GLN A 193 -0.66 15.56 2.33
C GLN A 193 0.78 15.03 2.22
N LEU A 194 1.57 15.61 1.32
CA LEU A 194 3.01 15.42 1.31
C LEU A 194 3.61 15.90 2.64
N THR A 195 4.23 14.96 3.35
CA THR A 195 5.00 15.23 4.58
C THR A 195 6.49 15.07 4.28
N ILE A 196 7.32 15.98 4.81
CA ILE A 196 8.77 15.97 4.60
C ILE A 196 9.45 15.19 5.74
N GLU A 197 9.89 13.97 5.43
CA GLU A 197 10.42 13.04 6.42
C GLU A 197 11.96 13.14 6.59
N PRO A 198 12.51 13.03 7.82
CA PRO A 198 13.92 13.30 8.12
C PRO A 198 14.98 12.55 7.29
N ASN A 199 14.70 11.33 6.79
CA ASN A 199 15.70 10.53 6.04
C ASN A 199 15.50 10.58 4.52
N THR A 200 14.95 11.68 4.01
CA THR A 200 14.60 11.82 2.59
C THR A 200 15.43 12.89 1.88
N LEU A 201 15.48 12.81 0.53
CA LEU A 201 16.13 13.85 -0.26
C LEU A 201 15.42 15.20 -0.06
N PHE A 202 14.09 15.20 0.01
CA PHE A 202 13.30 16.39 0.31
C PHE A 202 13.62 16.99 1.66
N TYR A 203 13.95 16.23 2.70
CA TYR A 203 14.43 16.82 3.94
C TYR A 203 15.79 17.51 3.79
N SER A 204 16.72 16.89 3.06
CA SER A 204 18.05 17.48 2.82
C SER A 204 18.03 18.66 1.83
N LYS A 205 17.03 18.71 0.95
CA LYS A 205 16.80 19.73 -0.08
C LYS A 205 15.30 20.05 -0.15
N PRO A 206 14.78 20.82 0.82
CA PRO A 206 13.34 21.09 0.91
C PRO A 206 12.81 21.78 -0.35
N PRO A 207 11.75 21.24 -0.98
CA PRO A 207 11.02 21.99 -1.98
C PRO A 207 10.18 23.08 -1.31
N THR A 208 9.76 24.08 -2.08
CA THR A 208 8.73 25.03 -1.64
C THR A 208 7.37 24.36 -1.73
N LEU A 209 6.70 24.21 -0.60
CA LEU A 209 5.33 23.71 -0.50
C LEU A 209 4.32 24.87 -0.47
N PRO A 210 3.02 24.61 -0.74
CA PRO A 210 1.97 25.60 -0.52
C PRO A 210 1.94 26.08 0.94
N ASP A 211 1.42 27.27 1.18
CA ASP A 211 1.28 27.81 2.53
C ASP A 211 0.11 27.16 3.29
N GLU A 212 -0.02 27.48 4.57
CA GLU A 212 -1.05 26.87 5.44
C GLU A 212 -2.48 27.19 4.99
N ASP A 213 -2.71 28.38 4.42
CA ASP A 213 -4.03 28.79 3.93
C ASP A 213 -4.41 27.97 2.70
N ASP A 214 -3.52 27.85 1.71
CA ASP A 214 -3.72 27.00 0.52
C ASP A 214 -3.92 25.53 0.90
N LEU A 215 -3.17 25.01 1.88
CA LEU A 215 -3.30 23.63 2.36
C LEU A 215 -4.66 23.39 3.02
N GLY A 216 -5.14 24.35 3.82
CA GLY A 216 -6.48 24.31 4.42
C GLY A 216 -7.58 24.32 3.36
N ASP A 217 -7.48 25.21 2.37
CA ASP A 217 -8.43 25.30 1.26
C ASP A 217 -8.47 24.00 0.43
N ILE A 218 -7.31 23.37 0.18
CA ILE A 218 -7.24 22.05 -0.47
C ILE A 218 -7.98 20.99 0.34
N GLU A 219 -7.69 20.90 1.65
CA GLU A 219 -8.24 19.86 2.51
C GLU A 219 -9.77 19.97 2.63
N ASP A 220 -10.28 21.18 2.90
CA ASP A 220 -11.71 21.43 3.09
C ASP A 220 -12.52 21.19 1.80
N ALA A 221 -12.01 21.69 0.67
CA ALA A 221 -12.67 21.51 -0.62
C ALA A 221 -12.64 20.04 -1.06
N GLY A 222 -11.50 19.35 -0.89
CA GLY A 222 -11.39 17.96 -1.30
C GLY A 222 -12.17 16.99 -0.39
N LYS A 223 -12.26 17.24 0.92
CA LYS A 223 -13.16 16.49 1.81
C LYS A 223 -14.62 16.61 1.39
N SER A 224 -15.05 17.83 1.07
CA SER A 224 -16.42 18.08 0.58
C SER A 224 -16.69 17.29 -0.70
N LEU A 225 -15.76 17.33 -1.65
CA LEU A 225 -15.87 16.63 -2.93
C LEU A 225 -15.91 15.09 -2.76
N LEU A 226 -15.08 14.53 -1.89
CA LEU A 226 -15.07 13.09 -1.57
C LEU A 226 -16.40 12.64 -0.93
N GLN A 227 -16.94 13.45 -0.02
CA GLN A 227 -18.22 13.19 0.62
C GLN A 227 -19.36 13.18 -0.40
N GLU A 228 -19.41 14.16 -1.30
CA GLU A 228 -20.39 14.24 -2.39
C GLU A 228 -20.30 13.03 -3.35
N ALA A 229 -19.09 12.52 -3.59
CA ALA A 229 -18.85 11.31 -4.38
C ALA A 229 -19.21 9.99 -3.64
N GLY A 230 -19.59 10.07 -2.35
CA GLY A 230 -19.97 8.92 -1.52
C GLY A 230 -18.79 8.11 -0.98
N LEU A 231 -17.58 8.69 -0.98
CA LEU A 231 -16.39 8.10 -0.36
C LEU A 231 -16.29 8.59 1.10
N GLN A 232 -16.40 7.66 2.06
CA GLN A 232 -16.38 7.96 3.48
C GLN A 232 -14.99 7.79 4.06
N GLN A 233 -14.51 8.81 4.77
CA GLN A 233 -13.30 8.70 5.58
C GLN A 233 -13.50 7.67 6.68
N TYR A 234 -12.60 6.70 6.81
CA TYR A 234 -12.65 5.70 7.89
C TYR A 234 -11.38 5.66 8.76
N GLU A 235 -10.34 6.36 8.33
CA GLU A 235 -9.10 6.64 9.06
C GLU A 235 -8.46 7.93 8.51
N THR A 236 -7.30 8.33 9.03
CA THR A 236 -6.64 9.61 8.73
C THR A 236 -6.56 9.94 7.24
N SER A 237 -6.09 9.04 6.38
CA SER A 237 -5.86 9.31 4.95
C SER A 237 -6.73 8.48 4.01
N ALA A 238 -7.49 7.50 4.50
CA ALA A 238 -8.28 6.64 3.62
C ALA A 238 -9.78 6.91 3.62
N TYR A 239 -10.30 6.93 2.40
CA TYR A 239 -11.68 7.10 2.04
C TYR A 239 -12.15 5.89 1.24
N ALA A 240 -13.35 5.39 1.52
CA ALA A 240 -13.87 4.22 0.81
C ALA A 240 -15.37 4.30 0.62
N ARG A 241 -15.86 3.63 -0.43
CA ARG A 241 -17.29 3.30 -0.51
C ARG A 241 -17.64 2.37 0.66
N PRO A 242 -18.86 2.44 1.21
CA PRO A 242 -19.28 1.52 2.27
C PRO A 242 -19.05 0.05 1.87
N GLY A 243 -18.35 -0.71 2.72
CA GLY A 243 -18.01 -2.11 2.48
C GLY A 243 -16.65 -2.36 1.81
N PHE A 244 -15.97 -1.32 1.33
CA PHE A 244 -14.68 -1.41 0.63
C PHE A 244 -13.47 -0.91 1.45
N GLN A 245 -13.67 -0.61 2.74
CA GLN A 245 -12.58 -0.24 3.65
C GLN A 245 -11.49 -1.32 3.65
N CYS A 246 -10.22 -0.91 3.72
CA CYS A 246 -9.09 -1.84 3.87
C CYS A 246 -9.21 -2.59 5.20
N GLN A 247 -9.45 -3.89 5.12
CA GLN A 247 -9.57 -4.74 6.31
C GLN A 247 -8.23 -4.83 7.03
N HIS A 248 -7.12 -4.80 6.27
CA HIS A 248 -5.79 -4.76 6.85
C HIS A 248 -5.52 -3.46 7.62
N ASN A 249 -5.88 -2.29 7.06
CA ASN A 249 -5.75 -1.01 7.78
C ASN A 249 -6.65 -0.99 9.02
N LEU A 250 -7.91 -1.44 8.88
CA LEU A 250 -8.84 -1.53 10.01
C LEU A 250 -8.31 -2.44 11.11
N ASN A 251 -7.62 -3.53 10.77
CA ASN A 251 -6.95 -4.38 11.75
C ASN A 251 -5.92 -3.59 12.56
N TYR A 252 -5.07 -2.79 11.92
CA TYR A 252 -4.13 -1.91 12.62
C TYR A 252 -4.84 -0.88 13.52
N TRP A 253 -5.79 -0.13 12.97
CA TRP A 253 -6.50 0.94 13.69
C TRP A 253 -7.35 0.42 14.85
N ARG A 254 -7.85 -0.81 14.77
CA ARG A 254 -8.60 -1.49 15.85
C ARG A 254 -7.70 -2.28 16.79
N PHE A 255 -6.39 -2.08 16.70
CA PHE A 255 -5.40 -2.70 17.58
C PHE A 255 -5.38 -4.24 17.49
N GLY A 256 -5.72 -4.78 16.32
CA GLY A 256 -5.63 -6.21 16.00
C GLY A 256 -4.19 -6.72 15.96
N ASP A 257 -4.04 -8.03 15.76
CA ASP A 257 -2.75 -8.68 15.74
C ASP A 257 -2.25 -8.84 14.30
N TYR A 258 -0.93 -8.83 14.14
CA TYR A 258 -0.30 -9.02 12.85
C TYR A 258 1.11 -9.59 12.97
N LEU A 259 1.42 -10.52 12.09
CA LEU A 259 2.79 -10.95 11.82
C LEU A 259 3.42 -10.02 10.78
N GLY A 260 4.72 -9.81 10.89
CA GLY A 260 5.49 -9.04 9.91
C GLY A 260 6.69 -9.84 9.43
N ILE A 261 6.80 -10.05 8.13
CA ILE A 261 7.93 -10.74 7.49
C ILE A 261 8.60 -9.86 6.44
N GLY A 262 9.91 -10.03 6.27
CA GLY A 262 10.69 -9.25 5.32
C GLY A 262 11.32 -8.01 5.92
N ALA A 263 12.08 -7.30 5.10
CA ALA A 263 13.11 -6.37 5.54
C ALA A 263 12.50 -5.14 6.23
N GLY A 264 12.68 -5.01 7.54
CA GLY A 264 12.12 -3.93 8.34
C GLY A 264 10.62 -4.08 8.64
N ALA A 265 10.03 -5.26 8.40
CA ALA A 265 8.65 -5.52 8.78
C ALA A 265 8.48 -5.53 10.31
N HIS A 266 7.35 -5.03 10.78
CA HIS A 266 6.98 -5.03 12.20
C HIS A 266 5.87 -6.02 12.47
N GLY A 267 5.87 -6.60 13.68
CA GLY A 267 4.81 -7.47 14.18
C GLY A 267 4.28 -7.00 15.53
N LYS A 268 3.01 -7.28 15.78
CA LYS A 268 2.33 -7.10 17.07
C LYS A 268 1.44 -8.29 17.34
N ILE A 269 1.68 -8.98 18.45
CA ILE A 269 0.90 -10.15 18.85
C ILE A 269 0.47 -9.99 20.30
N THR A 270 -0.78 -10.32 20.58
CA THR A 270 -1.35 -10.31 21.92
C THR A 270 -1.36 -11.74 22.46
N ASP A 271 -0.86 -11.92 23.66
CA ASP A 271 -0.96 -13.18 24.38
C ASP A 271 -2.42 -13.36 24.86
N PRO A 272 -3.13 -14.44 24.47
CA PRO A 272 -4.55 -14.60 24.75
C PRO A 272 -4.84 -14.94 26.23
N GLU A 273 -3.85 -15.43 26.98
CA GLU A 273 -4.03 -15.81 28.38
C GLU A 273 -3.80 -14.62 29.32
N THR A 274 -2.77 -13.82 29.03
CA THR A 274 -2.32 -12.71 29.89
C THR A 274 -2.77 -11.35 29.38
N GLY A 275 -3.13 -11.22 28.10
CA GLY A 275 -3.40 -9.95 27.43
C GLY A 275 -2.14 -9.13 27.14
N THR A 276 -0.93 -9.68 27.37
CA THR A 276 0.33 -8.98 27.15
C THR A 276 0.59 -8.77 25.66
N VAL A 277 1.04 -7.57 25.28
CA VAL A 277 1.36 -7.24 23.89
C VAL A 277 2.86 -7.40 23.64
N LEU A 278 3.22 -8.30 22.72
CA LEU A 278 4.55 -8.41 22.14
C LEU A 278 4.63 -7.57 20.87
N ARG A 279 5.67 -6.76 20.74
CA ARG A 279 6.03 -6.07 19.48
C ARG A 279 7.44 -6.44 19.09
N TYR A 280 7.65 -6.69 17.80
CA TYR A 280 8.96 -7.04 17.24
C TYR A 280 9.16 -6.41 15.87
N GLN A 281 10.39 -6.46 15.38
CA GLN A 281 10.76 -5.98 14.05
C GLN A 281 11.81 -6.90 13.42
N LYS A 282 11.75 -7.05 12.10
CA LYS A 282 12.76 -7.76 11.31
C LYS A 282 13.93 -6.84 10.99
N THR A 283 15.06 -7.43 10.58
CA THR A 283 16.23 -6.65 10.13
C THR A 283 15.87 -5.82 8.92
N ARG A 284 16.41 -4.60 8.82
CA ARG A 284 16.13 -3.69 7.69
C ARG A 284 16.75 -4.12 6.36
N LEU A 285 17.69 -5.05 6.38
CA LEU A 285 18.33 -5.55 5.17
C LEU A 285 17.58 -6.77 4.62
N PRO A 286 17.42 -6.86 3.29
CA PRO A 286 16.84 -8.03 2.63
C PRO A 286 17.73 -9.27 2.71
#